data_AF-A0A3C0R2K8-F1
#
_entry.id   AF-A0A3C0R2K8-F1
#
_cell.length_a   1.000
_cell.length_b   1.000
_cell.length_c   1.000
_cell.angle_alpha   90.00
_cell.angle_beta   90.00
_cell.angle_gamma   90.00
#
_symmetry.space_group_name_H-M   'P 1'
#
loop_
_entity.id
_entity.type
_entity.pdbx_description
1 polymer ?
#
loop_
_entity_poly.entity_id
_entity_poly.type
_entity_poly.pdbx_seq_one_letter_code
_entity_poly.pdbx_strand_id
1 'polypeptide(L)'
;MTKLICSECGHENEAERIYCHSCGARLDRTATTLKAPREGLKETQRRVRNMFDPTRVKIRLFFFRISKFILGACATAAVIQMVLPPDVPPPVKAILLPSQISLELENAITYHRPAQLQFTEEQVNAYFASALKSKQSSLNKPLLDFKRAIIGFGEGKVAITAERSLFGLSLYSGSLYAINLKEGKIAASNKGGSIGRLPIRPEIMQFMDFIFADLWSAVERERKLVAKMGGIEFHQNNVLLSAPSP
;
A
#
# COMPACT_ATOMS: atom_id res chain seq x y z
N MET A 1 16.26 51.41 -33.87
CA MET A 1 17.44 51.12 -34.72
C MET A 1 18.52 52.11 -34.38
N THR A 2 19.68 51.65 -33.90
CA THR A 2 20.85 52.51 -33.67
C THR A 2 21.38 52.97 -35.03
N LYS A 3 21.56 54.28 -35.21
CA LYS A 3 22.11 54.87 -36.44
C LYS A 3 23.56 55.32 -36.18
N LEU A 4 24.44 55.14 -37.17
CA LEU A 4 25.83 55.63 -37.14
C LEU A 4 25.95 56.86 -38.03
N ILE A 5 26.44 57.97 -37.47
CA ILE A 5 26.63 59.22 -38.21
C ILE A 5 28.04 59.22 -38.80
N CYS A 6 28.16 59.50 -40.09
CA CYS A 6 29.46 59.63 -40.74
C CYS A 6 30.18 60.90 -40.27
N SER A 7 31.43 60.78 -39.84
CA SER A 7 32.26 61.90 -39.39
C SER A 7 32.68 62.85 -40.52
N GLU A 8 32.69 62.39 -41.78
CA GLU A 8 33.15 63.20 -42.91
C GLU A 8 32.04 63.98 -43.61
N CYS A 9 30.87 63.37 -43.81
CA CYS A 9 29.76 64.00 -44.55
C CYS A 9 28.48 64.19 -43.72
N GLY A 10 28.47 63.74 -42.46
CA GLY A 10 27.31 63.86 -41.56
C GLY A 10 26.13 62.94 -41.91
N HIS A 11 26.22 62.09 -42.93
CA HIS A 11 25.12 61.22 -43.36
C HIS A 11 24.82 60.13 -42.32
N GLU A 12 23.53 59.89 -42.05
CA GLU A 12 23.07 58.82 -41.17
C GLU A 12 23.09 57.48 -41.88
N ASN A 13 23.82 56.51 -41.31
CA ASN A 13 23.94 55.16 -41.83
C ASN A 13 23.37 54.13 -40.85
N GLU A 14 22.98 52.98 -41.38
CA GLU A 14 22.58 51.82 -40.58
C GLU A 14 23.77 51.30 -39.74
N ALA A 15 23.53 50.85 -38.51
CA ALA A 15 24.60 50.36 -37.62
C ALA A 15 25.43 49.20 -38.20
N GLU A 16 24.87 48.44 -39.15
CA GLU A 16 25.51 47.30 -39.80
C GLU A 16 26.31 47.66 -41.06
N ARG A 17 26.41 48.94 -41.46
CA ARG A 17 27.26 49.39 -42.59
C ARG A 17 28.69 49.74 -42.19
N ILE A 18 29.65 49.27 -42.99
CA ILE A 18 31.11 49.47 -42.78
C ILE A 18 31.57 50.79 -43.42
N TYR A 19 30.97 51.16 -44.55
CA TYR A 19 31.26 52.36 -45.30
C TYR A 19 30.01 53.24 -45.40
N CYS A 20 30.22 54.55 -45.44
CA CYS A 20 29.15 55.53 -45.58
C CYS A 20 28.51 55.41 -46.96
N HIS A 21 27.19 55.39 -47.01
CA HIS A 21 26.43 55.25 -48.25
C HIS A 21 26.58 56.46 -49.19
N SER A 22 26.79 57.65 -48.63
CA SER A 22 26.85 58.89 -49.42
C SER A 22 28.27 59.22 -49.92
N CYS A 23 29.29 59.20 -49.06
CA CYS A 23 30.66 59.59 -49.42
C CYS A 23 31.67 58.44 -49.51
N GLY A 24 31.30 57.20 -49.14
CA GLY A 24 32.20 56.04 -49.17
C GLY A 24 33.22 55.97 -48.02
N ALA A 25 33.30 56.97 -47.13
CA ALA A 25 34.22 56.96 -46.00
C ALA A 25 33.95 55.80 -45.02
N ARG A 26 34.99 55.27 -44.39
CA ARG A 26 34.87 54.16 -43.41
C ARG A 26 34.25 54.66 -42.11
N LEU A 27 33.18 54.01 -41.66
CA LEU A 27 32.48 54.38 -40.41
C LEU A 27 33.20 53.80 -39.20
N ASP A 28 33.40 54.62 -38.17
CA ASP A 28 34.04 54.18 -36.92
C ASP A 28 33.03 53.45 -36.02
N ARG A 29 33.29 52.17 -35.77
CA ARG A 29 32.38 51.21 -35.12
C ARG A 29 32.82 50.82 -33.71
N THR A 30 33.87 51.47 -33.21
CA THR A 30 34.45 51.21 -31.89
C THR A 30 33.45 51.44 -30.75
N ALA A 31 32.47 52.33 -30.93
CA ALA A 31 31.39 52.56 -29.96
C ALA A 31 30.34 51.43 -29.90
N THR A 32 30.15 50.66 -30.98
CA THR A 32 29.12 49.62 -31.08
C THR A 32 29.61 48.26 -30.54
N THR A 33 30.91 47.96 -30.67
CA THR A 33 31.53 46.74 -30.12
C THR A 33 31.64 46.73 -28.60
N LEU A 34 31.58 47.90 -27.95
CA LEU A 34 31.59 48.03 -26.49
C LEU A 34 30.26 47.65 -25.82
N LYS A 35 29.16 47.47 -26.60
CA LYS A 35 27.82 47.14 -26.09
C LYS A 35 27.44 45.66 -26.16
N ALA A 36 28.31 44.78 -26.67
CA ALA A 36 28.07 43.35 -26.53
C ALA A 36 28.23 42.96 -25.05
N PRO A 37 27.21 42.35 -24.40
CA PRO A 37 27.35 41.90 -23.02
C PRO A 37 28.46 40.84 -23.02
N ARG A 38 29.60 41.19 -22.43
CA ARG A 38 30.65 40.24 -22.09
C ARG A 38 30.14 39.37 -20.94
N GLU A 39 29.21 38.45 -21.21
CA GLU A 39 29.05 37.28 -20.35
C GLU A 39 30.44 36.68 -20.21
N GLY A 40 30.95 36.64 -18.97
CA GLY A 40 32.37 36.46 -18.74
C GLY A 40 32.83 35.14 -19.36
N LEU A 41 33.88 35.18 -20.19
CA LEU A 41 34.55 33.99 -20.72
C LEU A 41 34.85 32.95 -19.63
N LYS A 42 35.04 33.40 -18.37
CA LYS A 42 35.21 32.54 -17.19
C LYS A 42 33.94 31.82 -16.76
N GLU A 43 32.77 32.42 -16.89
CA GLU A 43 31.48 31.79 -16.57
C GLU A 43 31.07 30.76 -17.62
N THR A 44 31.28 31.06 -18.90
CA THR A 44 31.06 30.09 -19.98
C THR A 44 32.05 28.92 -19.88
N GLN A 45 33.34 29.18 -19.60
CA GLN A 45 34.33 28.13 -19.32
C GLN A 45 33.98 27.29 -18.09
N ARG A 46 33.51 27.90 -16.99
CA ARG A 46 33.04 27.17 -15.80
C ARG A 46 31.82 26.29 -16.10
N ARG A 47 30.87 26.78 -16.89
CA ARG A 47 29.66 26.04 -17.27
C ARG A 47 29.98 24.84 -18.15
N VAL A 48 30.88 25.02 -19.12
CA VAL A 48 31.39 23.94 -19.99
C VAL A 48 32.16 22.91 -19.17
N ARG A 49 33.08 23.34 -18.28
CA ARG A 49 33.81 22.43 -17.38
C ARG A 49 32.88 21.63 -16.46
N ASN A 50 31.81 22.24 -15.97
CA ASN A 50 30.81 21.58 -15.15
C ASN A 50 29.92 20.59 -15.94
N MET A 51 29.71 20.81 -17.24
CA MET A 51 29.02 19.83 -18.12
C MET A 51 29.89 18.63 -18.44
N PHE A 52 31.21 18.83 -18.59
CA PHE A 52 32.16 17.77 -18.94
C PHE A 52 32.85 17.13 -17.74
N ASP A 53 32.38 17.33 -16.51
CA ASP A 53 33.03 16.76 -15.32
C ASP A 53 32.74 15.26 -15.20
N PRO A 54 33.70 14.37 -15.54
CA PRO A 54 33.46 12.93 -15.57
C PRO A 54 33.22 12.37 -14.16
N THR A 55 33.65 13.09 -13.12
CA THR A 55 33.45 12.70 -11.72
C THR A 55 31.99 12.77 -11.32
N ARG A 56 31.25 13.83 -11.68
CA ARG A 56 29.82 13.96 -11.39
C ARG A 56 28.97 12.91 -12.12
N VAL A 57 29.31 12.60 -13.37
CA VAL A 57 28.63 11.55 -14.14
C VAL A 57 28.86 10.18 -13.49
N LYS A 58 30.10 9.86 -13.08
CA LYS A 58 30.41 8.64 -12.33
C LYS A 58 29.66 8.59 -11.00
N ILE A 59 29.65 9.66 -10.21
CA ILE A 59 28.93 9.73 -8.93
C ILE A 59 27.43 9.50 -9.13
N ARG A 60 26.81 10.12 -10.15
CA ARG A 60 25.38 9.92 -10.46
C ARG A 60 25.09 8.47 -10.88
N LEU A 61 25.95 7.87 -11.70
CA LEU A 61 25.83 6.46 -12.09
C LEU A 61 25.98 5.52 -10.88
N PHE A 62 26.97 5.77 -10.01
CA PHE A 62 27.15 5.02 -8.77
C PHE A 62 25.97 5.17 -7.84
N PHE A 63 25.43 6.38 -7.67
CA PHE A 63 24.22 6.63 -6.89
C PHE A 63 23.02 5.83 -7.41
N PHE A 64 22.76 5.84 -8.72
CA PHE A 64 21.68 5.04 -9.30
C PHE A 64 21.94 3.53 -9.17
N ARG A 65 23.20 3.09 -9.29
CA ARG A 65 23.56 1.67 -9.14
C ARG A 65 23.34 1.21 -7.71
N ILE A 66 23.84 1.97 -6.73
CA ILE A 66 23.67 1.70 -5.29
C ILE A 66 22.19 1.76 -4.92
N SER A 67 21.46 2.77 -5.40
CA SER A 67 20.01 2.89 -5.16
C SER A 67 19.25 1.67 -5.69
N LYS A 68 19.56 1.19 -6.91
CA LYS A 68 18.97 -0.04 -7.44
C LYS A 68 19.33 -1.28 -6.63
N PHE A 69 20.58 -1.39 -6.16
CA PHE A 69 21.00 -2.50 -5.29
C PHE A 69 20.27 -2.48 -3.95
N ILE A 70 20.17 -1.32 -3.30
CA ILE A 70 19.44 -1.16 -2.04
C ILE A 70 17.96 -1.48 -2.24
N LEU A 71 17.34 -0.94 -3.30
CA LEU A 71 15.93 -1.17 -3.59
C LEU A 71 15.67 -2.64 -3.92
N GLY A 72 16.58 -3.30 -4.65
CA GLY A 72 16.56 -4.74 -4.89
C GLY A 72 16.67 -5.54 -3.59
N ALA A 73 17.62 -5.21 -2.71
CA ALA A 73 17.79 -5.87 -1.43
C ALA A 73 16.56 -5.70 -0.52
N CYS A 74 15.98 -4.49 -0.46
CA CYS A 74 14.74 -4.23 0.27
C CYS A 74 13.56 -5.03 -0.30
N ALA A 75 13.43 -5.11 -1.62
CA ALA A 75 12.39 -5.91 -2.26
C ALA A 75 12.55 -7.41 -1.96
N THR A 76 13.77 -7.94 -2.03
CA THR A 76 14.06 -9.33 -1.66
C THR A 76 13.74 -9.59 -0.19
N ALA A 77 14.14 -8.70 0.72
CA ALA A 77 13.81 -8.81 2.14
C ALA A 77 12.29 -8.80 2.38
N ALA A 78 11.54 -7.95 1.67
CA ALA A 78 10.09 -7.92 1.75
C ALA A 78 9.46 -9.25 1.30
N VAL A 79 9.93 -9.83 0.19
CA VAL A 79 9.47 -11.14 -0.29
C VAL A 79 9.76 -12.24 0.74
N ILE A 80 10.95 -12.22 1.36
CA ILE A 80 11.30 -13.18 2.42
C ILE A 80 10.33 -13.04 3.60
N GLN A 81 10.06 -11.82 4.06
CA GLN A 81 9.12 -11.57 5.16
C GLN A 81 7.67 -11.99 4.82
N MET A 82 7.26 -11.88 3.55
CA MET A 82 5.95 -12.34 3.09
C MET A 82 5.81 -13.87 3.11
N VAL A 83 6.88 -14.60 2.79
CA VAL A 83 6.86 -16.08 2.75
C VAL A 83 7.06 -16.69 4.14
N LEU A 84 7.76 -15.99 5.04
CA LEU A 84 8.03 -16.51 6.37
C LEU A 84 6.74 -16.59 7.20
N PRO A 85 6.46 -17.74 7.86
CA PRO A 85 5.24 -17.89 8.64
C PRO A 85 5.23 -16.89 9.81
N PRO A 86 4.11 -16.18 10.04
CA PRO A 86 3.88 -15.41 11.25
C PRO A 86 3.70 -16.36 12.44
N ASP A 87 3.82 -15.81 13.66
CA ASP A 87 3.47 -16.54 14.87
C ASP A 87 1.95 -16.76 14.90
N VAL A 88 1.52 -17.94 14.46
CA VAL A 88 0.12 -18.36 14.46
C VAL A 88 -0.01 -19.69 15.21
N PRO A 89 -1.13 -19.90 15.93
CA PRO A 89 -1.32 -21.11 16.70
C PRO A 89 -1.27 -22.37 15.82
N PRO A 90 -0.77 -23.50 16.38
CA PRO A 90 -0.71 -24.76 15.66
C PRO A 90 -2.12 -25.21 15.24
N PRO A 91 -2.25 -26.00 14.17
CA PRO A 91 -3.54 -26.47 13.70
C PRO A 91 -4.23 -27.29 14.79
N VAL A 92 -5.36 -26.78 15.27
CA VAL A 92 -6.20 -27.49 16.22
C VAL A 92 -6.74 -28.74 15.50
N LYS A 93 -6.33 -29.92 15.96
CA LYS A 93 -6.94 -31.17 15.50
C LYS A 93 -8.40 -31.13 15.97
N ALA A 94 -9.36 -31.29 15.07
CA ALA A 94 -10.79 -31.26 15.33
C ALA A 94 -11.26 -32.50 16.15
N ILE A 95 -10.69 -32.67 17.34
CA ILE A 95 -10.91 -33.81 18.24
C ILE A 95 -12.00 -33.49 19.27
N LEU A 96 -12.34 -32.21 19.45
CA LEU A 96 -13.43 -31.78 20.31
C LEU A 96 -14.62 -31.46 19.42
N LEU A 97 -15.80 -31.93 19.83
CA LEU A 97 -17.07 -31.84 19.09
C LEU A 97 -17.18 -30.52 18.32
N PRO A 98 -17.67 -30.54 17.06
CA PRO A 98 -17.88 -29.31 16.30
C PRO A 98 -18.72 -28.39 17.16
N SER A 99 -18.08 -27.36 17.72
CA SER A 99 -18.73 -26.44 18.64
C SER A 99 -19.97 -25.95 17.94
N GLN A 100 -21.14 -26.18 18.54
CA GLN A 100 -22.44 -25.92 17.93
C GLN A 100 -22.75 -24.41 17.96
N ILE A 101 -21.74 -23.58 17.69
CA ILE A 101 -21.80 -22.11 17.74
C ILE A 101 -22.95 -21.61 16.87
N SER A 102 -23.17 -22.20 15.69
CA SER A 102 -24.29 -21.84 14.83
C SER A 102 -25.65 -22.11 15.48
N LEU A 103 -25.82 -23.26 16.16
CA LEU A 103 -27.05 -23.61 16.86
C LEU A 103 -27.26 -22.72 18.10
N GLU A 104 -26.20 -22.45 18.86
CA GLU A 104 -26.25 -21.57 20.03
C GLU A 104 -26.60 -20.13 19.64
N LEU A 105 -26.03 -19.62 18.54
CA LEU A 105 -26.41 -18.34 17.94
C LEU A 105 -27.88 -18.32 17.51
N GLU A 106 -28.34 -19.35 16.79
CA GLU A 106 -29.74 -19.46 16.36
C GLU A 106 -30.70 -19.52 17.55
N ASN A 107 -30.35 -20.25 18.60
CA ASN A 107 -31.12 -20.33 19.83
C ASN A 107 -31.16 -18.99 20.57
N ALA A 108 -30.03 -18.28 20.69
CA ALA A 108 -29.99 -16.98 21.32
C ALA A 108 -30.79 -15.92 20.56
N ILE A 109 -30.83 -15.98 19.23
CA ILE A 109 -31.64 -15.08 18.40
C ILE A 109 -33.12 -15.43 18.46
N THR A 110 -33.48 -16.71 18.43
CA THR A 110 -34.87 -17.17 18.32
C THR A 110 -35.58 -17.20 19.68
N TYR A 111 -34.88 -17.63 20.72
CA TYR A 111 -35.43 -17.81 22.07
C TYR A 111 -34.95 -16.76 23.07
N HIS A 112 -34.14 -15.79 22.64
CA HIS A 112 -33.54 -14.74 23.50
C HIS A 112 -32.80 -15.32 24.72
N ARG A 113 -32.27 -16.56 24.61
CA ARG A 113 -31.58 -17.28 25.68
C ARG A 113 -30.43 -18.13 25.13
N PRO A 114 -29.25 -18.16 25.79
CA PRO A 114 -28.88 -17.33 26.95
C PRO A 114 -28.70 -15.85 26.56
N ALA A 115 -28.81 -14.95 27.54
CA ALA A 115 -28.68 -13.50 27.31
C ALA A 115 -27.28 -13.10 26.80
N GLN A 116 -26.26 -13.88 27.16
CA GLN A 116 -24.89 -13.71 26.72
C GLN A 116 -24.29 -15.07 26.34
N LEU A 117 -23.58 -15.11 25.22
CA LEU A 117 -22.78 -16.23 24.76
C LEU A 117 -21.31 -15.85 24.83
N GLN A 118 -20.48 -16.73 25.37
CA GLN A 118 -19.03 -16.55 25.42
C GLN A 118 -18.35 -17.64 24.62
N PHE A 119 -17.48 -17.25 23.69
CA PHE A 119 -16.68 -18.18 22.91
C PHE A 119 -15.20 -17.87 23.05
N THR A 120 -14.40 -18.91 23.23
CA THR A 120 -12.94 -18.80 23.23
C THR A 120 -12.39 -18.81 21.82
N GLU A 121 -11.20 -18.24 21.63
CA GLU A 121 -10.47 -18.27 20.35
C GLU A 121 -10.29 -19.71 19.83
N GLU A 122 -10.00 -20.67 20.71
CA GLU A 122 -9.84 -22.08 20.36
C GLU A 122 -11.14 -22.70 19.85
N GLN A 123 -12.27 -22.40 20.50
CA GLN A 123 -13.60 -22.90 20.08
C GLN A 123 -13.97 -22.34 18.70
N VAL A 124 -13.76 -21.04 18.49
CA VAL A 124 -14.05 -20.40 17.20
C VAL A 124 -13.14 -20.95 16.10
N ASN A 125 -11.85 -21.14 16.38
CA ASN A 125 -10.91 -21.72 15.43
C ASN A 125 -11.25 -23.18 15.08
N ALA A 126 -11.69 -23.99 16.05
CA ALA A 126 -12.17 -25.34 15.82
C ALA A 126 -13.45 -25.36 14.95
N TYR A 127 -14.39 -24.44 15.22
CA TYR A 127 -15.58 -24.25 14.37
C TYR A 127 -15.18 -23.92 12.94
N PHE A 128 -14.34 -22.89 12.73
CA PHE A 128 -13.91 -22.45 11.41
C PHE A 128 -13.18 -23.55 10.64
N ALA A 129 -12.35 -24.35 11.31
CA ALA A 129 -11.68 -25.50 10.70
C ALA A 129 -12.69 -26.52 10.12
N SER A 130 -13.80 -26.77 10.83
CA SER A 130 -14.86 -27.67 10.35
C SER A 130 -15.76 -27.02 9.28
N ALA A 131 -16.19 -25.77 9.51
CA ALA A 131 -17.12 -25.06 8.64
C ALA A 131 -16.51 -24.76 7.26
N LEU A 132 -15.24 -24.33 7.22
CA LEU A 132 -14.55 -24.00 5.98
C LEU A 132 -14.07 -25.24 5.22
N LYS A 133 -13.85 -26.38 5.89
CA LYS A 133 -13.48 -27.64 5.22
C LYS A 133 -14.56 -28.08 4.23
N SER A 134 -15.84 -27.93 4.59
CA SER A 134 -16.95 -28.21 3.67
C SER A 134 -17.01 -27.26 2.45
N LYS A 135 -16.41 -26.07 2.57
CA LYS A 135 -16.40 -25.00 1.55
C LYS A 135 -15.02 -24.86 0.89
N GLN A 136 -14.12 -25.81 1.08
CA GLN A 136 -12.72 -25.69 0.65
C GLN A 136 -12.60 -25.59 -0.88
N SER A 137 -13.43 -26.31 -1.62
CA SER A 137 -13.43 -26.29 -3.09
C SER A 137 -13.74 -24.90 -3.67
N SER A 138 -14.62 -24.12 -3.03
CA SER A 138 -14.94 -22.75 -3.46
C SER A 138 -13.90 -21.71 -3.03
N LEU A 139 -13.09 -22.04 -2.02
CA LEU A 139 -12.02 -21.16 -1.50
C LEU A 139 -10.71 -21.34 -2.26
N ASN A 140 -10.51 -22.50 -2.90
CA ASN A 140 -9.37 -22.77 -3.75
C ASN A 140 -9.46 -21.91 -5.02
N LYS A 141 -8.37 -21.18 -5.30
CA LYS A 141 -8.21 -20.41 -6.53
C LYS A 141 -7.15 -21.08 -7.41
N PRO A 142 -7.12 -20.80 -8.72
CA PRO A 142 -6.06 -21.32 -9.59
C PRO A 142 -4.68 -21.01 -8.99
N LEU A 143 -3.88 -22.06 -8.78
CA LEU A 143 -2.53 -22.01 -8.19
C LEU A 143 -2.48 -21.63 -6.70
N LEU A 144 -3.61 -21.35 -6.04
CA LEU A 144 -3.66 -20.86 -4.66
C LEU A 144 -4.69 -21.66 -3.85
N ASP A 145 -4.24 -22.74 -3.22
CA ASP A 145 -5.08 -23.62 -2.42
C ASP A 145 -5.32 -23.04 -1.03
N PHE A 146 -6.56 -23.08 -0.55
CA PHE A 146 -6.89 -22.69 0.80
C PHE A 146 -6.59 -23.84 1.78
N LYS A 147 -5.82 -23.56 2.84
CA LYS A 147 -5.50 -24.53 3.89
C LYS A 147 -6.39 -24.36 5.11
N ARG A 148 -6.39 -23.17 5.72
CA ARG A 148 -7.20 -22.85 6.91
C ARG A 148 -7.34 -21.35 7.10
N ALA A 149 -8.33 -20.96 7.90
CA ALA A 149 -8.42 -19.63 8.48
C ALA A 149 -8.21 -19.73 9.99
N ILE A 150 -7.59 -18.69 10.55
CA ILE A 150 -7.25 -18.56 11.96
C ILE A 150 -7.79 -17.21 12.40
N ILE A 151 -8.53 -17.21 13.50
CA ILE A 151 -9.08 -16.04 14.14
C ILE A 151 -8.27 -15.80 15.41
N GLY A 152 -7.91 -14.53 15.62
CA GLY A 152 -7.30 -14.04 16.85
C GLY A 152 -8.17 -12.97 17.49
N PHE A 153 -8.37 -13.04 18.80
CA PHE A 153 -9.14 -12.04 19.54
C PHE A 153 -8.24 -11.16 20.41
N GLY A 154 -8.40 -9.84 20.27
CA GLY A 154 -7.76 -8.85 21.14
C GLY A 154 -8.78 -7.83 21.62
N GLU A 155 -8.37 -6.97 22.56
CA GLU A 155 -9.25 -5.94 23.14
C GLU A 155 -9.85 -5.04 22.05
N GLY A 156 -11.17 -5.16 21.86
CA GLY A 156 -11.95 -4.43 20.86
C GLY A 156 -11.59 -4.72 19.38
N LYS A 157 -10.84 -5.79 19.10
CA LYS A 157 -10.33 -6.11 17.76
C LYS A 157 -10.36 -7.60 17.47
N VAL A 158 -10.60 -7.94 16.21
CA VAL A 158 -10.49 -9.31 15.70
C VAL A 158 -9.48 -9.36 14.56
N ALA A 159 -8.53 -10.29 14.63
CA ALA A 159 -7.61 -10.61 13.56
C ALA A 159 -8.11 -11.84 12.82
N ILE A 160 -8.11 -11.78 11.49
CA ILE A 160 -8.44 -12.92 10.62
C ILE A 160 -7.21 -13.20 9.75
N THR A 161 -6.62 -14.37 9.90
CA THR A 161 -5.45 -14.83 9.16
C THR A 161 -5.82 -16.03 8.30
N ALA A 162 -5.72 -15.90 6.98
CA ALA A 162 -5.89 -17.01 6.05
C ALA A 162 -4.52 -17.60 5.69
N GLU A 163 -4.40 -18.92 5.77
CA GLU A 163 -3.27 -19.69 5.26
C GLU A 163 -3.64 -20.28 3.89
N ARG A 164 -2.83 -19.96 2.88
CA ARG A 164 -2.98 -20.46 1.52
C ARG A 164 -1.68 -21.07 1.02
N SER A 165 -1.77 -22.03 0.11
CA SER A 165 -0.63 -22.71 -0.52
C SER A 165 -0.48 -22.23 -1.95
N LEU A 166 0.67 -21.66 -2.29
CA LEU A 166 1.04 -21.27 -3.66
C LEU A 166 2.27 -22.09 -4.06
N PHE A 167 2.15 -22.99 -5.04
CA PHE A 167 3.24 -23.89 -5.46
C PHE A 167 3.90 -24.67 -4.31
N GLY A 168 3.13 -25.06 -3.29
CA GLY A 168 3.63 -25.77 -2.10
C GLY A 168 4.20 -24.88 -0.99
N LEU A 169 4.34 -23.57 -1.23
CA LEU A 169 4.73 -22.58 -0.22
C LEU A 169 3.50 -22.06 0.52
N SER A 170 3.59 -21.98 1.86
CA SER A 170 2.48 -21.50 2.69
C SER A 170 2.57 -19.98 2.84
N LEU A 171 1.58 -19.28 2.32
CA LEU A 171 1.39 -17.84 2.41
C LEU A 171 0.33 -17.55 3.47
N TYR A 172 0.64 -16.59 4.33
CA TYR A 172 -0.27 -16.13 5.38
C TYR A 172 -0.72 -14.72 5.05
N SER A 173 -2.02 -14.47 5.02
CA SER A 173 -2.56 -13.12 4.88
C SER A 173 -3.45 -12.82 6.08
N GLY A 174 -3.09 -11.83 6.88
CA GLY A 174 -3.81 -11.34 8.04
C GLY A 174 -4.56 -10.03 7.75
N SER A 175 -5.72 -9.85 8.38
CA SER A 175 -6.43 -8.58 8.42
C SER A 175 -6.98 -8.34 9.82
N LEU A 176 -6.85 -7.11 10.31
CA LEU A 176 -7.29 -6.68 11.62
C LEU A 176 -8.55 -5.82 11.46
N TYR A 177 -9.62 -6.20 12.14
CA TYR A 177 -10.90 -5.50 12.09
C TYR A 177 -11.31 -5.02 13.48
N ALA A 178 -11.85 -3.80 13.55
CA ALA A 178 -12.64 -3.34 14.67
C ALA A 178 -14.11 -3.44 14.28
N ILE A 179 -14.87 -4.25 15.00
CA ILE A 179 -16.29 -4.50 14.70
C ILE A 179 -17.14 -3.69 15.65
N ASN A 180 -18.11 -2.98 15.10
CA ASN A 180 -19.20 -2.36 15.84
C ASN A 180 -20.53 -2.85 15.27
N LEU A 181 -21.50 -3.16 16.12
CA LEU A 181 -22.87 -3.37 15.68
C LEU A 181 -23.56 -2.00 15.57
N LYS A 182 -24.09 -1.68 14.40
CA LYS A 182 -24.97 -0.53 14.20
C LYS A 182 -26.25 -1.03 13.56
N GLU A 183 -27.38 -0.90 14.26
CA GLU A 183 -28.72 -1.13 13.71
C GLU A 183 -28.90 -2.49 13.01
N GLY A 184 -28.40 -3.58 13.62
CA GLY A 184 -28.50 -4.93 13.04
C GLY A 184 -27.59 -5.19 11.83
N LYS A 185 -26.61 -4.30 11.57
CA LYS A 185 -25.54 -4.49 10.58
C LYS A 185 -24.18 -4.49 11.29
N ILE A 186 -23.30 -5.39 10.83
CA ILE A 186 -21.90 -5.42 11.25
C ILE A 186 -21.16 -4.30 10.52
N ALA A 187 -20.79 -3.25 11.24
CA ALA A 187 -19.88 -2.22 10.77
C ALA A 187 -18.44 -2.64 11.12
N ALA A 188 -17.76 -3.29 10.17
CA ALA A 188 -16.34 -3.63 10.30
C ALA A 188 -15.47 -2.49 9.76
N SER A 189 -14.54 -2.00 10.58
CA SER A 189 -13.50 -1.06 10.17
C SER A 189 -12.17 -1.80 10.08
N ASN A 190 -11.58 -1.86 8.89
CA ASN A 190 -10.24 -2.42 8.71
C ASN A 190 -9.20 -1.51 9.38
N LYS A 191 -8.44 -2.06 10.33
CA LYS A 191 -7.40 -1.39 11.12
C LYS A 191 -5.97 -1.77 10.68
N GLY A 192 -5.83 -2.40 9.52
CA GLY A 192 -4.56 -2.86 8.96
C GLY A 192 -4.56 -4.35 8.70
N GLY A 193 -3.44 -4.87 8.22
CA GLY A 193 -3.28 -6.29 7.96
C GLY A 193 -1.82 -6.70 7.91
N SER A 194 -1.57 -7.91 7.44
CA SER A 194 -0.23 -8.43 7.21
C SER A 194 -0.22 -9.43 6.07
N ILE A 195 0.92 -9.55 5.40
CA ILE A 195 1.24 -10.71 4.56
C ILE A 195 2.52 -11.32 5.12
N GLY A 196 2.43 -12.58 5.56
CA GLY A 196 3.45 -13.22 6.37
C GLY A 196 3.73 -12.38 7.60
N ARG A 197 4.98 -11.92 7.72
CA ARG A 197 5.46 -11.03 8.78
C ARG A 197 5.50 -9.55 8.38
N LEU A 198 5.11 -9.22 7.14
CA LEU A 198 5.11 -7.84 6.67
C LEU A 198 3.80 -7.14 7.09
N PRO A 199 3.86 -6.11 7.95
CA PRO A 199 2.67 -5.35 8.32
C PRO A 199 2.23 -4.44 7.15
N ILE A 200 0.93 -4.43 6.89
CA ILE A 200 0.28 -3.59 5.88
C ILE A 200 -0.53 -2.54 6.60
N ARG A 201 -0.29 -1.27 6.23
CA ARG A 201 -1.01 -0.14 6.83
C ARG A 201 -2.48 -0.11 6.41
N PRO A 202 -3.38 0.46 7.24
CA PRO A 202 -4.82 0.47 6.96
C PRO A 202 -5.20 1.07 5.61
N GLU A 203 -4.48 2.11 5.15
CA GLU A 203 -4.78 2.81 3.90
C GLU A 203 -4.57 1.92 2.68
N ILE A 204 -3.59 1.00 2.75
CA ILE A 204 -3.32 0.02 1.71
C ILE A 204 -4.31 -1.13 1.84
N MET A 205 -4.62 -1.53 3.08
CA MET A 205 -5.49 -2.67 3.35
C MET A 205 -6.91 -2.48 2.83
N GLN A 206 -7.44 -1.25 2.83
CA GLN A 206 -8.73 -0.91 2.21
C GLN A 206 -8.82 -1.33 0.73
N PHE A 207 -7.71 -1.25 -0.01
CA PHE A 207 -7.66 -1.70 -1.40
C PHE A 207 -7.44 -3.21 -1.54
N MET A 208 -7.03 -3.88 -0.47
CA MET A 208 -6.71 -5.31 -0.42
C MET A 208 -7.80 -6.16 0.26
N ASP A 209 -8.90 -5.55 0.71
CA ASP A 209 -10.03 -6.24 1.34
C ASP A 209 -10.61 -7.36 0.45
N PHE A 210 -10.50 -7.22 -0.88
CA PHE A 210 -10.94 -8.26 -1.84
C PHE A 210 -10.24 -9.62 -1.66
N ILE A 211 -9.05 -9.65 -1.06
CA ILE A 211 -8.29 -10.89 -0.78
C ILE A 211 -9.06 -11.81 0.18
N PHE A 212 -9.89 -11.22 1.05
CA PHE A 212 -10.72 -11.92 2.02
C PHE A 212 -12.18 -12.05 1.57
N ALA A 213 -12.55 -11.57 0.38
CA ALA A 213 -13.94 -11.58 -0.08
C ALA A 213 -14.53 -13.00 -0.19
N ASP A 214 -13.72 -13.98 -0.59
CA ASP A 214 -14.10 -15.39 -0.64
C ASP A 214 -14.24 -16.01 0.75
N LEU A 215 -13.40 -15.63 1.70
CA LEU A 215 -13.54 -16.03 3.09
C LEU A 215 -14.83 -15.45 3.69
N TRP A 216 -15.10 -14.16 3.45
CA TRP A 216 -16.32 -13.49 3.89
C TRP A 216 -17.58 -14.12 3.28
N SER A 217 -17.56 -14.47 1.99
CA SER A 217 -18.69 -15.14 1.35
C SER A 217 -18.88 -16.56 1.89
N ALA A 218 -17.79 -17.27 2.22
CA ALA A 218 -17.87 -18.58 2.83
C ALA A 218 -18.50 -18.54 4.23
N VAL A 219 -18.35 -17.46 5.00
CA VAL A 219 -18.94 -17.30 6.35
C VAL A 219 -20.15 -16.37 6.39
N GLU A 220 -20.82 -16.17 5.25
CA GLU A 220 -21.93 -15.22 5.13
C GLU A 220 -23.11 -15.57 6.05
N ARG A 221 -23.39 -16.87 6.24
CA ARG A 221 -24.47 -17.32 7.13
C ARG A 221 -24.19 -16.90 8.57
N GLU A 222 -22.97 -17.18 9.06
CA GLU A 222 -22.51 -16.84 10.38
C GLU A 222 -22.48 -15.33 10.59
N ARG A 223 -22.01 -14.58 9.58
CA ARG A 223 -22.03 -13.11 9.59
C ARG A 223 -23.45 -12.57 9.78
N LYS A 224 -24.45 -13.14 9.11
CA LYS A 224 -25.86 -12.75 9.25
C LYS A 224 -26.43 -13.10 10.63
N LEU A 225 -26.02 -14.22 11.23
CA LEU A 225 -26.45 -14.57 12.59
C LEU A 225 -25.86 -13.59 13.60
N VAL A 226 -24.55 -13.34 13.53
CA VAL A 226 -23.85 -12.40 14.41
C VAL A 226 -24.40 -10.97 14.25
N ALA A 227 -24.80 -10.56 13.05
CA ALA A 227 -25.40 -9.25 12.81
C ALA A 227 -26.75 -9.04 13.51
N LYS A 228 -27.48 -10.13 13.80
CA LYS A 228 -28.75 -10.10 14.54
C LYS A 228 -28.59 -10.09 16.06
N MET A 229 -27.36 -10.22 16.55
CA MET A 229 -27.07 -10.13 17.98
C MET A 229 -27.22 -8.69 18.47
N GLY A 230 -27.56 -8.52 19.75
CA GLY A 230 -27.74 -7.20 20.38
C GLY A 230 -26.42 -6.49 20.67
N GLY A 231 -25.32 -7.24 20.84
CA GLY A 231 -23.99 -6.70 21.15
C GLY A 231 -22.88 -7.68 20.86
N ILE A 232 -21.69 -7.17 20.56
CA ILE A 232 -20.46 -7.94 20.36
C ILE A 232 -19.33 -7.20 21.07
N GLU A 233 -18.66 -7.88 21.99
CA GLU A 233 -17.49 -7.37 22.70
C GLU A 233 -16.34 -8.35 22.53
N PHE A 234 -15.18 -7.82 22.13
CA PHE A 234 -13.95 -8.60 21.96
C PHE A 234 -13.03 -8.32 23.14
N HIS A 235 -12.66 -9.38 23.85
CA HIS A 235 -11.67 -9.39 24.90
C HIS A 235 -10.46 -10.22 24.46
N GLN A 236 -9.40 -10.19 25.26
CA GLN A 236 -8.25 -11.05 25.03
C GLN A 236 -8.68 -12.54 24.99
N ASN A 237 -8.43 -13.19 23.84
CA ASN A 237 -8.73 -14.60 23.55
C ASN A 237 -10.22 -15.01 23.62
N ASN A 238 -11.16 -14.09 23.82
CA ASN A 238 -12.58 -14.39 23.99
C ASN A 238 -13.47 -13.37 23.28
N VAL A 239 -14.65 -13.82 22.84
CA VAL A 239 -15.72 -12.95 22.33
C VAL A 239 -16.99 -13.16 23.14
N LEU A 240 -17.62 -12.05 23.51
CA LEU A 240 -18.93 -12.00 24.15
C LEU A 240 -19.96 -11.52 23.15
N LEU A 241 -21.03 -12.29 22.98
CA LEU A 241 -22.16 -11.95 22.13
C LEU A 241 -23.40 -11.82 23.00
N SER A 242 -24.06 -10.67 22.95
CA SER A 242 -25.31 -10.43 23.68
C SER A 242 -26.50 -10.75 22.78
N ALA A 243 -27.47 -11.51 23.30
CA ALA A 243 -28.71 -11.79 22.60
C ALA A 243 -29.45 -10.46 22.27
N PRO A 244 -30.20 -10.39 21.16
CA PRO A 244 -31.02 -9.22 20.87
C PRO A 244 -32.05 -9.01 21.96
N SER A 245 -32.31 -7.76 22.34
CA SER A 245 -33.42 -7.42 23.21
C SER A 245 -34.74 -7.90 22.58
N PRO A 246 -35.66 -8.50 23.35
CA PRO A 246 -36.96 -8.93 22.86
C PRO A 246 -37.83 -7.76 22.37
#